data_AF-A0A2E3YDX2-F1
#
_entry.id   AF-A0A2E3YDX2-F1
#
_cell.length_a   1.000
_cell.length_b   1.000
_cell.length_c   1.000
_cell.angle_alpha   90.00
_cell.angle_beta   90.00
_cell.angle_gamma   90.00
#
_symmetry.space_group_name_H-M   'P 1'
#
loop_
_entity.id
_entity.type
_entity.pdbx_description
1 polymer ?
#
loop_
_entity_poly.entity_id
_entity_poly.type
_entity_poly.pdbx_seq_one_letter_code
_entity_poly.pdbx_strand_id
1 'polypeptide(L)'
;RRKKEEKTCDDASKKGSAKNRSKGNSKASRKPDQKQQEALLTRIEDAETRMKEIDETLCTPGFYADTPADDVRELERERAHLERDVAEWTTEWERAEETASR
;
A
#
# COMPACT_ATOMS: atom_id res chain seq x y z
N ARG A 1 -12.41 20.16 62.03
CA ARG A 1 -12.94 19.53 63.26
C ARG A 1 -12.66 18.02 63.17
N ARG A 2 -11.89 17.43 64.12
CA ARG A 2 -11.74 15.96 64.38
C ARG A 2 -11.14 15.12 63.20
N LYS A 3 -10.54 13.94 63.38
CA LYS A 3 -9.81 13.27 64.49
C LYS A 3 -8.95 12.14 63.85
N LYS A 4 -7.82 11.76 64.46
CA LYS A 4 -6.94 10.63 64.07
C LYS A 4 -7.37 9.30 64.70
N GLU A 5 -7.37 8.22 63.91
CA GLU A 5 -7.33 6.76 64.24
C GLU A 5 -7.19 6.07 62.86
N GLU A 6 -6.17 5.30 62.43
CA GLU A 6 -5.21 4.31 62.96
C GLU A 6 -5.75 2.86 63.09
N LYS A 7 -5.09 1.91 62.38
CA LYS A 7 -5.10 0.42 62.51
C LYS A 7 -6.38 -0.36 62.10
N THR A 8 -6.33 -1.64 61.66
CA THR A 8 -5.37 -2.54 60.94
C THR A 8 -6.10 -3.85 60.61
N CYS A 9 -5.71 -4.54 59.50
CA CYS A 9 -5.71 -6.03 59.29
C CYS A 9 -7.02 -6.84 59.55
N ASP A 10 -7.31 -8.06 59.07
CA ASP A 10 -6.76 -9.11 58.19
C ASP A 10 -7.95 -9.69 57.35
N ASP A 11 -7.92 -10.74 56.50
CA ASP A 11 -6.96 -11.80 56.19
C ASP A 11 -7.03 -12.19 54.67
N ALA A 12 -6.31 -13.24 54.29
CA ALA A 12 -6.10 -13.81 52.97
C ALA A 12 -7.28 -14.49 52.26
N SER A 13 -7.30 -14.36 50.92
CA SER A 13 -7.15 -15.48 49.95
C SER A 13 -7.26 -14.95 48.50
N LYS A 14 -6.53 -15.44 47.48
CA LYS A 14 -5.64 -16.61 47.39
C LYS A 14 -4.58 -16.37 46.29
N LYS A 15 -3.48 -17.14 46.33
CA LYS A 15 -2.38 -17.14 45.34
C LYS A 15 -2.85 -17.31 43.90
N GLY A 16 -2.21 -16.58 42.97
CA GLY A 16 -2.32 -16.75 41.51
C GLY A 16 -1.09 -16.22 40.79
N SER A 17 0.10 -16.72 41.15
CA SER A 17 1.37 -16.24 40.57
C SER A 17 1.67 -16.89 39.23
N ALA A 18 2.46 -16.18 38.41
CA ALA A 18 3.19 -16.65 37.24
C ALA A 18 2.41 -16.96 35.92
N LYS A 19 2.53 -16.01 34.99
CA LYS A 19 3.31 -16.20 33.74
C LYS A 19 2.75 -17.20 32.71
N ASN A 20 1.83 -16.71 31.87
CA ASN A 20 1.70 -17.18 30.49
C ASN A 20 1.64 -15.96 29.55
N ARG A 21 2.79 -15.42 29.16
CA ARG A 21 3.35 -15.58 27.81
C ARG A 21 2.33 -15.27 26.70
N SER A 22 2.40 -14.02 26.25
CA SER A 22 1.90 -13.49 24.99
C SER A 22 1.86 -14.51 23.85
N LYS A 23 0.65 -14.98 23.51
CA LYS A 23 0.37 -15.77 22.30
C LYS A 23 -1.14 -15.67 21.96
N GLY A 24 -1.57 -15.12 20.83
CA GLY A 24 -0.79 -14.41 19.82
C GLY A 24 -1.63 -13.36 19.09
N ASN A 25 -1.03 -12.22 18.77
CA ASN A 25 -1.64 -11.16 17.97
C ASN A 25 -1.40 -11.40 16.47
N SER A 26 -1.81 -12.57 15.97
CA SER A 26 -1.48 -13.04 14.61
C SER A 26 -2.38 -12.45 13.50
N LYS A 27 -2.92 -11.24 13.69
CA LYS A 27 -3.71 -10.50 12.69
C LYS A 27 -3.16 -9.10 12.38
N ALA A 28 -2.02 -8.72 12.96
CA ALA A 28 -1.43 -7.39 12.76
C ALA A 28 -0.46 -7.31 11.56
N SER A 29 0.14 -8.41 11.12
CA SER A 29 1.20 -8.39 10.10
C SER A 29 0.73 -8.41 8.64
N ARG A 30 -0.56 -8.66 8.35
CA ARG A 30 -1.11 -8.68 6.97
C ARG A 30 -1.55 -7.31 6.42
N LYS A 31 -1.63 -6.30 7.29
CA LYS A 31 -2.07 -4.94 6.93
C LYS A 31 -1.07 -4.11 6.11
N PRO A 32 0.27 -4.24 6.25
CA PRO A 32 1.19 -3.53 5.35
C PRO A 32 1.11 -4.09 3.92
N ASP A 33 1.13 -5.42 3.78
CA ASP A 33 1.16 -6.12 2.49
C ASP A 33 -0.03 -5.72 1.60
N GLN A 34 -1.26 -5.78 2.16
CA GLN A 34 -2.49 -5.36 1.46
C GLN A 34 -2.43 -3.90 0.99
N LYS A 35 -1.90 -2.99 1.81
CA LYS A 35 -1.77 -1.58 1.44
C LYS A 35 -0.72 -1.34 0.35
N GLN A 36 0.31 -2.18 0.29
CA GLN A 36 1.30 -2.11 -0.79
C GLN A 36 0.71 -2.64 -2.09
N GLN A 37 -0.09 -3.71 -2.04
CA GLN A 37 -0.83 -4.24 -3.19
C GLN A 37 -1.86 -3.24 -3.73
N GLU A 38 -2.68 -2.65 -2.86
CA GLU A 38 -3.63 -1.58 -3.21
C GLU A 38 -2.89 -0.40 -3.88
N ALA A 39 -1.76 0.03 -3.32
CA ALA A 39 -0.97 1.13 -3.88
C ALA A 39 -0.27 0.79 -5.20
N LEU A 40 0.07 -0.47 -5.46
CA LEU A 40 0.59 -0.93 -6.76
C LEU A 40 -0.53 -0.96 -7.80
N LEU A 41 -1.71 -1.48 -7.46
CA LEU A 41 -2.87 -1.50 -8.36
C LEU A 41 -3.27 -0.08 -8.78
N THR A 42 -3.42 0.85 -7.84
CA THR A 42 -3.75 2.25 -8.19
C THR A 42 -2.70 2.88 -9.12
N ARG A 43 -1.41 2.59 -8.93
CA ARG A 43 -0.36 3.10 -9.83
C ARG A 43 -0.43 2.50 -11.23
N ILE A 44 -0.77 1.21 -11.33
CA ILE A 44 -0.99 0.54 -12.63
C ILE A 44 -2.20 1.19 -13.32
N GLU A 45 -3.33 1.31 -12.64
CA GLU A 45 -4.56 1.93 -13.16
C GLU A 45 -4.34 3.40 -13.61
N ASP A 46 -3.63 4.20 -12.82
CA ASP A 46 -3.25 5.58 -13.16
C ASP A 46 -2.34 5.63 -14.41
N ALA A 47 -1.34 4.73 -14.50
CA ALA A 47 -0.41 4.67 -15.62
C ALA A 47 -1.08 4.18 -16.91
N GLU A 48 -1.92 3.15 -16.84
CA GLU A 48 -2.73 2.67 -17.97
C GLU A 48 -3.70 3.75 -18.47
N THR A 49 -4.32 4.49 -17.54
CA THR A 49 -5.17 5.65 -17.88
C THR A 49 -4.36 6.71 -18.63
N ARG A 50 -3.16 7.05 -18.13
CA ARG A 50 -2.29 8.04 -18.78
C ARG A 50 -1.78 7.57 -20.15
N MET A 51 -1.41 6.30 -20.29
CA MET A 51 -1.05 5.71 -21.59
C MET A 51 -2.19 5.84 -22.59
N LYS A 52 -3.42 5.60 -22.16
CA LYS A 52 -4.61 5.74 -23.00
C LYS A 52 -4.87 7.18 -23.42
N GLU A 53 -4.72 8.16 -22.53
CA GLU A 53 -4.81 9.59 -22.88
C GLU A 53 -3.79 9.99 -23.95
N ILE A 54 -2.55 9.48 -23.83
CA ILE A 54 -1.49 9.70 -24.81
C ILE A 54 -1.89 9.05 -26.15
N ASP A 55 -2.35 7.81 -26.15
CA ASP A 55 -2.78 7.10 -27.38
C ASP A 55 -3.96 7.79 -28.07
N GLU A 56 -4.96 8.28 -27.32
CA GLU A 56 -6.07 9.08 -27.86
C GLU A 56 -5.56 10.42 -28.46
N THR A 57 -4.61 11.08 -27.80
CA THR A 57 -3.97 12.30 -28.30
C THR A 57 -3.19 12.04 -29.59
N LEU A 58 -2.33 11.02 -29.60
CA LEU A 58 -1.52 10.61 -30.76
C LEU A 58 -2.39 10.11 -31.93
N CYS A 59 -3.58 9.58 -31.68
CA CYS A 59 -4.54 9.18 -32.71
C CYS A 59 -5.43 10.33 -33.22
N THR A 60 -5.29 11.55 -32.68
CA THR A 60 -6.11 12.70 -33.11
C THR A 60 -5.75 13.12 -34.54
N PRO A 61 -6.72 13.25 -35.47
CA PRO A 61 -6.46 13.69 -36.84
C PRO A 61 -5.78 15.07 -36.87
N GLY A 62 -4.71 15.19 -37.64
CA GLY A 62 -3.92 16.43 -37.75
C GLY A 62 -2.83 16.60 -36.68
N PHE A 63 -2.84 15.81 -35.60
CA PHE A 63 -1.92 15.98 -34.47
C PHE A 63 -0.44 16.09 -34.88
N TYR A 64 0.06 15.16 -35.70
CA TYR A 64 1.45 15.17 -36.20
C TYR A 64 1.78 16.28 -37.21
N ALA A 65 0.78 16.97 -37.76
CA ALA A 65 0.97 18.12 -38.65
C ALA A 65 1.04 19.44 -37.87
N ASP A 66 0.26 19.55 -36.79
CA ASP A 66 0.16 20.75 -35.96
C ASP A 66 1.13 20.75 -34.76
N THR A 67 1.66 19.58 -34.37
CA THR A 67 2.53 19.40 -33.19
C THR A 67 4.01 19.30 -33.56
N PRO A 68 4.91 20.04 -32.88
CA PRO A 68 6.36 19.89 -33.05
C PRO A 68 6.87 18.46 -32.81
N ALA A 69 7.86 18.03 -33.60
CA ALA A 69 8.40 16.68 -33.52
C ALA A 69 9.03 16.33 -32.16
N ASP A 70 9.55 17.31 -31.40
CA ASP A 70 10.10 17.05 -30.07
C ASP A 70 9.01 16.78 -29.02
N ASP A 71 7.86 17.45 -29.13
CA ASP A 71 6.68 17.26 -28.26
C ASP A 71 6.02 15.90 -28.54
N VAL A 72 5.89 15.52 -29.83
CA VAL A 72 5.47 14.17 -30.24
C VAL A 72 6.38 13.11 -29.60
N ARG A 73 7.71 13.29 -29.73
CA ARG A 73 8.69 12.38 -29.15
C ARG A 73 8.69 12.38 -27.62
N GLU A 74 8.20 13.43 -26.96
CA GLU A 74 8.02 13.45 -25.52
C GLU A 74 6.86 12.56 -25.09
N LEU A 75 5.70 12.67 -25.75
CA LEU A 75 4.55 11.79 -25.53
C LEU A 75 4.87 10.31 -25.83
N GLU A 76 5.57 10.03 -26.94
CA GLU A 76 6.03 8.67 -27.27
C GLU A 76 6.98 8.11 -26.21
N ARG A 77 7.89 8.94 -25.67
CA ARG A 77 8.75 8.56 -24.54
C ARG A 77 7.94 8.30 -23.28
N GLU A 78 7.03 9.21 -22.91
CA GLU A 78 6.18 9.07 -21.72
C GLU A 78 5.41 7.75 -21.76
N ARG A 79 4.74 7.46 -22.88
CA ARG A 79 4.05 6.19 -23.13
C ARG A 79 4.97 4.98 -22.97
N ALA A 80 6.15 5.00 -23.60
CA ALA A 80 7.11 3.89 -23.52
C ALA A 80 7.75 3.73 -22.13
N HIS A 81 7.80 4.80 -21.32
CA HIS A 81 8.18 4.71 -19.92
C HIS A 81 7.07 4.05 -19.08
N LEU A 82 5.82 4.54 -19.22
CA LEU A 82 4.66 3.98 -18.52
C LEU A 82 4.46 2.49 -18.85
N GLU A 83 4.66 2.07 -20.09
CA GLU A 83 4.54 0.66 -20.50
C GLU A 83 5.53 -0.26 -19.74
N ARG A 84 6.77 0.19 -19.51
CA ARG A 84 7.71 -0.56 -18.67
C ARG A 84 7.32 -0.54 -17.20
N ASP A 85 6.91 0.62 -16.70
CA ASP A 85 6.64 0.83 -15.29
C ASP A 85 5.38 0.03 -14.87
N VAL A 86 4.35 -0.05 -15.72
CA VAL A 86 3.20 -0.97 -15.59
C VAL A 86 3.65 -2.43 -15.53
N ALA A 87 4.53 -2.87 -16.45
CA ALA A 87 5.03 -4.25 -16.46
C ALA A 87 5.85 -4.58 -15.19
N GLU A 88 6.67 -3.63 -14.71
CA GLU A 88 7.41 -3.76 -13.44
C GLU A 88 6.46 -3.85 -12.24
N TRP A 89 5.52 -2.91 -12.09
CA TRP A 89 4.61 -2.88 -10.95
C TRP A 89 3.63 -4.06 -10.95
N THR A 90 3.21 -4.54 -12.12
CA THR A 90 2.42 -5.79 -12.23
C THR A 90 3.23 -6.98 -11.73
N THR A 91 4.49 -7.10 -12.15
CA THR A 91 5.39 -8.16 -11.68
C THR A 91 5.62 -8.09 -10.16
N GLU A 92 5.80 -6.89 -9.60
CA GLU A 92 5.95 -6.71 -8.15
C GLU A 92 4.66 -6.97 -7.37
N TRP A 93 3.49 -6.67 -7.95
CA TRP A 93 2.19 -7.00 -7.38
C TRP A 93 1.96 -8.51 -7.33
N GLU A 94 2.25 -9.24 -8.42
CA GLU A 94 2.18 -10.70 -8.48
C GLU A 94 3.11 -11.36 -7.44
N ARG A 95 4.33 -10.84 -7.28
CA ARG A 95 5.27 -11.28 -6.23
C ARG A 95 4.72 -11.04 -4.83
N ALA A 96 4.12 -9.87 -4.58
CA ALA A 96 3.49 -9.58 -3.30
C ALA A 96 2.35 -10.57 -3.01
N GLU A 97 1.47 -10.86 -3.97
CA GLU A 97 0.41 -11.87 -3.85
C GLU A 97 0.92 -13.30 -3.62
N GLU A 98 2.01 -13.72 -4.29
CA GLU A 98 2.62 -15.02 -4.02
C GLU A 98 3.16 -15.12 -2.59
N THR A 99 3.79 -14.05 -2.07
CA THR A 99 4.28 -14.03 -0.68
C THR A 99 3.15 -13.98 0.35
N ALA A 100 2.04 -13.29 0.06
CA ALA A 100 0.88 -13.21 0.95
C ALA A 100 0.05 -14.52 1.00
N SER A 101 0.19 -15.35 -0.04
CA SER A 101 -0.50 -16.65 -0.19
C SER A 101 0.23 -17.83 0.46
N ARG A 102 1.46 -17.65 0.93
CA ARG A 102 2.32 -18.68 1.56
C ARG A 102 2.27 -18.66 3.09
#